data_AF-A0A819WZ21-F1
#
_entry.id   AF-A0A819WZ21-F1
#
_cell.length_a   1.000
_cell.length_b   1.000
_cell.length_c   1.000
_cell.angle_alpha   90.00
_cell.angle_beta   90.00
_cell.angle_gamma   90.00
#
_symmetry.space_group_name_H-M   'P 1'
#
loop_
_entity.id
_entity.type
_entity.pdbx_description
1 polymer ?
#
loop_
_entity_poly.entity_id
_entity_poly.type
_entity_poly.pdbx_seq_one_letter_code
_entity_poly.pdbx_strand_id
1 'polypeptide(L)'
;KAPVWLSPSSDSSDPDTSITFFLALKQNSEAVEKLERIFWKITDPDSSEYQKWLTRSEINKILTLDSKILTRVKRFLQKQSFASVKLIGTDVFAIMTTIRQASDFFSAQFRPYKNRKTGRTMHLADGEMCLTDEISQYVDFWFDFEEDPIINREPTDPAKKSIVILDDGNATDATTTQINPTIVPQLVISYYNIPDVLKTGLESNVSQASLQFEGQYYNEKDLQKYSQEVNIPFKPLKTNHILGINDQSEPGMESMLDIEEMVGINPLGETWYFNDDVKNISSDSSLVNILTINELNDLPQILSISYDEPEANLCAGITNCDEKVVYLAKRYFIRANIELMKLTMRGITILVASGDDGANDFYADCTNTIFYPYYPPSSPFVTSVGVTTLVNVQYKELQNQPPIYTDRGPLYPCVSGGDEIAVSINDNLFGNFTSGGGFSNIFP
;
A
#
# COMPACT_ATOMS: atom_id res chain seq x y z
N LYS A 1 -25.57 -7.51 -0.78
CA LYS A 1 -25.37 -6.44 -1.79
C LYS A 1 -25.13 -7.11 -3.15
N ALA A 2 -25.41 -6.42 -4.27
CA ALA A 2 -25.12 -6.98 -5.59
C ALA A 2 -23.60 -7.02 -5.82
N PRO A 3 -23.03 -8.05 -6.46
CA PRO A 3 -21.59 -8.12 -6.69
C PRO A 3 -21.13 -6.94 -7.56
N VAL A 4 -20.05 -6.27 -7.14
CA VAL A 4 -19.44 -5.12 -7.84
C VAL A 4 -18.96 -5.52 -9.24
N TRP A 5 -18.57 -6.77 -9.41
CA TRP A 5 -18.07 -7.31 -10.66
C TRP A 5 -19.03 -8.33 -11.25
N LEU A 6 -19.28 -8.17 -12.54
CA LEU A 6 -20.18 -9.01 -13.30
C LEU A 6 -19.38 -10.07 -14.05
N SER A 7 -19.68 -11.34 -13.78
CA SER A 7 -19.44 -12.38 -14.76
C SER A 7 -20.21 -12.01 -16.04
N PRO A 8 -19.58 -12.01 -17.22
CA PRO A 8 -20.29 -11.93 -18.48
C PRO A 8 -21.19 -13.15 -18.60
N SER A 9 -22.29 -12.96 -19.32
CA SER A 9 -23.08 -14.06 -19.82
C SER A 9 -22.27 -14.79 -20.90
N SER A 10 -21.59 -15.88 -20.51
CA SER A 10 -21.00 -16.93 -21.35
C SER A 10 -19.76 -16.64 -22.23
N ASP A 11 -19.31 -15.40 -22.41
CA ASP A 11 -18.23 -15.10 -23.36
C ASP A 11 -16.83 -15.49 -22.85
N SER A 12 -16.00 -16.08 -23.72
CA SER A 12 -14.56 -16.22 -23.52
C SER A 12 -13.85 -14.89 -23.78
N SER A 13 -12.74 -14.63 -23.09
CA SER A 13 -11.95 -13.43 -23.36
C SER A 13 -11.37 -13.45 -24.79
N ASP A 14 -11.16 -12.27 -25.38
CA ASP A 14 -10.50 -12.17 -26.69
C ASP A 14 -9.07 -12.74 -26.58
N PRO A 15 -8.73 -13.78 -27.37
CA PRO A 15 -7.47 -14.50 -27.24
C PRO A 15 -6.23 -13.65 -27.53
N ASP A 16 -6.38 -12.52 -28.20
CA ASP A 16 -5.26 -11.64 -28.56
C ASP A 16 -5.11 -10.46 -27.57
N THR A 17 -5.97 -10.39 -26.53
CA THR A 17 -5.83 -9.43 -25.43
C THR A 17 -4.53 -9.64 -24.69
N SER A 18 -3.79 -8.55 -24.46
CA SER A 18 -2.54 -8.56 -23.68
C SER A 18 -2.84 -8.67 -22.19
N ILE A 19 -2.08 -9.53 -21.50
CA ILE A 19 -2.13 -9.73 -20.05
C ILE A 19 -0.71 -9.91 -19.49
N THR A 20 -0.54 -9.61 -18.21
CA THR A 20 0.73 -9.77 -17.50
C THR A 20 0.53 -10.68 -16.30
N PHE A 21 1.51 -11.55 -16.04
CA PHE A 21 1.60 -12.31 -14.80
C PHE A 21 3.04 -12.45 -14.34
N PHE A 22 3.19 -12.91 -13.10
CA PHE A 22 4.46 -13.08 -12.43
C PHE A 22 4.66 -14.53 -12.01
N LEU A 23 5.85 -15.06 -12.28
CA LEU A 23 6.29 -16.36 -11.80
C LEU A 23 7.36 -16.18 -10.72
N ALA A 24 7.01 -16.46 -9.46
CA ALA A 24 7.97 -16.50 -8.36
C ALA A 24 8.63 -17.88 -8.31
N LEU A 25 9.95 -17.93 -8.41
CA LEU A 25 10.70 -19.17 -8.25
C LEU A 25 10.90 -19.53 -6.76
N LYS A 26 11.04 -20.83 -6.49
CA LYS A 26 11.35 -21.34 -5.16
C LYS A 26 12.69 -20.80 -4.67
N GLN A 27 12.64 -20.07 -3.56
CA GLN A 27 13.83 -19.61 -2.86
C GLN A 27 14.45 -20.74 -2.05
N ASN A 28 15.77 -20.67 -1.82
CA ASN A 28 16.45 -21.60 -0.93
C ASN A 28 16.11 -21.26 0.54
N SER A 29 15.45 -22.17 1.26
CA SER A 29 15.00 -21.94 2.63
C SER A 29 16.14 -21.62 3.60
N GLU A 30 17.30 -22.28 3.48
CA GLU A 30 18.47 -22.00 4.32
C GLU A 30 19.03 -20.58 4.07
N ALA A 31 18.97 -20.12 2.82
CA ALA A 31 19.35 -18.75 2.47
C ALA A 31 18.39 -17.71 3.03
N VAL A 32 17.08 -17.99 3.00
CA VAL A 32 16.04 -17.12 3.60
C VAL A 32 16.21 -17.05 5.12
N GLU A 33 16.38 -18.19 5.80
CA GLU A 33 16.64 -18.22 7.24
C GLU A 33 17.94 -17.50 7.61
N LYS A 34 18.99 -17.63 6.78
CA LYS A 34 20.23 -16.88 6.97
C LYS A 34 20.00 -15.38 6.84
N LEU A 35 19.19 -14.95 5.89
CA LEU A 35 18.86 -13.55 5.69
C LEU A 35 18.10 -13.00 6.91
N GLU A 36 17.12 -13.73 7.41
CA GLU A 36 16.34 -13.36 8.60
C GLU A 36 17.21 -13.26 9.86
N ARG A 37 18.13 -14.21 10.07
CA ARG A 37 19.11 -14.12 11.18
C ARG A 37 19.98 -12.88 11.09
N ILE A 38 20.35 -12.45 9.87
CA ILE A 38 21.11 -11.20 9.69
C ILE A 38 20.21 -10.01 9.99
N PHE A 39 18.97 -10.00 9.51
CA PHE A 39 18.00 -8.94 9.76
C PHE A 39 17.89 -8.64 11.26
N TRP A 40 17.52 -9.63 12.07
CA TRP A 40 17.36 -9.44 13.52
C TRP A 40 18.64 -8.95 14.19
N LYS A 41 19.81 -9.36 13.69
CA LYS A 41 21.11 -8.92 14.23
C LYS A 41 21.43 -7.46 13.88
N ILE A 42 21.00 -6.95 12.73
CA ILE A 42 21.33 -5.57 12.30
C ILE A 42 20.26 -4.54 12.69
N THR A 43 19.05 -4.99 13.05
CA THR A 43 17.95 -4.13 13.51
C THR A 43 17.80 -4.05 15.03
N ASP A 44 18.40 -4.97 15.78
CA ASP A 44 18.43 -4.96 17.24
C ASP A 44 19.40 -3.89 17.77
N PRO A 45 18.94 -2.86 18.51
CA PRO A 45 19.79 -1.81 19.07
C PRO A 45 20.83 -2.30 20.08
N ASP A 46 20.63 -3.48 20.70
CA ASP A 46 21.57 -4.08 21.65
C ASP A 46 22.65 -4.93 20.95
N SER A 47 22.51 -5.18 19.65
CA SER A 47 23.46 -5.97 18.87
C SER A 47 24.70 -5.17 18.48
N SER A 48 25.87 -5.83 18.51
CA SER A 48 27.13 -5.25 17.99
C SER A 48 27.15 -5.05 16.46
N GLU A 49 26.13 -5.53 15.75
CA GLU A 49 25.94 -5.30 14.32
C GLU A 49 24.80 -4.32 14.00
N TYR A 50 24.21 -3.67 15.02
CA TYR A 50 23.16 -2.69 14.82
C TYR A 50 23.56 -1.65 13.77
N GLN A 51 22.64 -1.35 12.85
CA GLN A 51 22.81 -0.43 11.72
C GLN A 51 23.90 -0.79 10.71
N LYS A 52 24.40 -2.03 10.70
CA LYS A 52 25.25 -2.53 9.61
C LYS A 52 24.39 -2.96 8.42
N TRP A 53 23.72 -1.97 7.85
CA TRP A 53 22.83 -2.11 6.70
C TRP A 53 23.53 -2.75 5.51
N LEU A 54 22.79 -3.56 4.75
CA LEU A 54 23.30 -4.23 3.57
C LEU A 54 22.94 -3.46 2.30
N THR A 55 23.83 -3.53 1.33
CA THR A 55 23.50 -3.12 -0.04
C THR A 55 22.59 -4.15 -0.70
N ARG A 56 21.82 -3.71 -1.71
CA ARG A 56 21.01 -4.60 -2.56
C ARG A 56 21.82 -5.77 -3.15
N SER A 57 23.07 -5.54 -3.54
CA SER A 57 23.94 -6.58 -4.08
C SER A 57 24.32 -7.64 -3.05
N GLU A 58 24.55 -7.25 -1.79
CA GLU A 58 24.88 -8.19 -0.70
C GLU A 58 23.69 -9.07 -0.35
N ILE A 59 22.50 -8.47 -0.27
CA ILE A 59 21.23 -9.19 -0.08
C ILE A 59 20.99 -10.18 -1.23
N ASN A 60 21.08 -9.71 -2.49
CA ASN A 60 20.86 -10.56 -3.66
C ASN A 60 21.84 -11.73 -3.71
N LYS A 61 23.10 -11.53 -3.27
CA LYS A 61 24.10 -12.60 -3.20
C LYS A 61 23.73 -13.70 -2.22
N ILE A 62 23.02 -13.37 -1.12
CA ILE A 62 22.52 -14.37 -0.16
C ILE A 62 21.39 -15.18 -0.78
N LEU A 63 20.43 -14.53 -1.43
CA LEU A 63 19.25 -15.15 -2.02
C LEU A 63 19.45 -15.68 -3.45
N THR A 64 20.67 -15.65 -3.98
CA THR A 64 20.95 -16.05 -5.36
C THR A 64 20.58 -17.52 -5.58
N LEU A 65 19.70 -17.78 -6.55
CA LEU A 65 19.36 -19.12 -7.00
C LEU A 65 20.51 -19.82 -7.72
N ASP A 66 20.48 -21.15 -7.75
CA ASP A 66 21.40 -21.92 -8.60
C ASP A 66 21.28 -21.45 -10.06
N SER A 67 22.40 -20.97 -10.61
CA SER A 67 22.54 -20.55 -12.00
C SER A 67 21.99 -21.57 -13.01
N LYS A 68 22.05 -22.88 -12.71
CA LYS A 68 21.50 -23.94 -13.55
C LYS A 68 19.98 -23.90 -13.59
N ILE A 69 19.33 -23.69 -12.44
CA ILE A 69 17.87 -23.54 -12.33
C ILE A 69 17.43 -22.31 -13.11
N LEU A 70 18.05 -21.15 -12.84
CA LEU A 70 17.68 -19.91 -13.51
C LEU A 70 17.87 -20.00 -15.02
N THR A 71 18.96 -20.62 -15.49
CA THR A 71 19.22 -20.84 -16.92
C THR A 71 18.18 -21.77 -17.54
N ARG A 72 17.75 -22.82 -16.82
CA ARG A 72 16.74 -23.76 -17.30
C ARG A 72 15.37 -23.09 -17.43
N VAL A 73 14.94 -22.35 -16.40
CA VAL A 73 13.70 -21.56 -16.41
C VAL A 73 13.71 -20.53 -17.54
N LYS A 74 14.78 -19.72 -17.66
CA LYS A 74 14.91 -18.73 -18.75
C LYS A 74 14.77 -19.36 -20.13
N ARG A 75 15.45 -20.49 -20.35
CA ARG A 75 15.37 -21.22 -21.63
C ARG A 75 13.97 -21.76 -21.88
N PHE A 76 13.28 -22.24 -20.85
CA PHE A 76 11.90 -22.70 -20.96
C PHE A 76 10.96 -21.55 -21.36
N LEU A 77 11.01 -20.43 -20.64
CA LEU A 77 10.17 -19.25 -20.92
C LEU A 77 10.45 -18.64 -22.30
N GLN A 78 11.71 -18.60 -22.72
CA GLN A 78 12.08 -18.11 -24.07
C GLN A 78 11.46 -18.92 -25.21
N LYS A 79 11.23 -20.23 -25.02
CA LYS A 79 10.58 -21.08 -26.03
C LYS A 79 9.09 -20.74 -26.22
N GLN A 80 8.44 -20.17 -25.20
CA GLN A 80 7.03 -19.82 -25.25
C GLN A 80 6.74 -18.63 -26.17
N SER A 81 7.77 -17.88 -26.57
CA SER A 81 7.65 -16.72 -27.46
C SER A 81 6.66 -15.67 -26.92
N PHE A 82 6.65 -15.46 -25.61
CA PHE A 82 5.90 -14.39 -24.96
C PHE A 82 6.39 -13.02 -25.45
N ALA A 83 5.51 -12.02 -25.41
CA ALA A 83 5.82 -10.67 -25.86
C ALA A 83 6.95 -10.03 -25.03
N SER A 84 6.99 -10.30 -23.72
CA SER A 84 8.09 -9.88 -22.83
C SER A 84 8.31 -10.89 -21.72
N VAL A 85 9.58 -11.11 -21.35
CA VAL A 85 9.99 -11.91 -20.18
C VAL A 85 11.12 -11.16 -19.46
N LYS A 86 10.82 -10.56 -18.31
CA LYS A 86 11.75 -9.74 -17.53
C LYS A 86 11.98 -10.36 -16.16
N LEU A 87 13.24 -10.59 -15.81
CA LEU A 87 13.60 -10.99 -14.44
C LEU A 87 13.60 -9.75 -13.54
N ILE A 88 12.84 -9.80 -12.45
CA ILE A 88 12.84 -8.83 -11.35
C ILE A 88 13.61 -9.46 -10.18
N GLY A 89 14.56 -8.70 -9.61
CA GLY A 89 15.41 -9.21 -8.56
C GLY A 89 16.25 -10.40 -9.04
N THR A 90 16.16 -11.51 -8.32
CA THR A 90 16.96 -12.71 -8.59
C THR A 90 16.13 -13.90 -9.07
N ASP A 91 14.80 -13.84 -8.94
CA ASP A 91 13.96 -15.03 -8.91
C ASP A 91 12.48 -14.83 -9.28
N VAL A 92 12.04 -13.63 -9.68
CA VAL A 92 10.66 -13.40 -10.16
C VAL A 92 10.67 -13.02 -11.63
N PHE A 93 9.89 -13.71 -12.47
CA PHE A 93 9.73 -13.33 -13.88
C PHE A 93 8.41 -12.60 -14.09
N ALA A 94 8.45 -11.36 -14.56
CA ALA A 94 7.32 -10.66 -15.14
C ALA A 94 7.17 -11.05 -16.62
N ILE A 95 5.98 -11.51 -16.99
CA ILE A 95 5.70 -12.08 -18.30
C ILE A 95 4.49 -11.36 -18.90
N MET A 96 4.72 -10.67 -20.02
CA MET A 96 3.66 -10.07 -20.82
C MET A 96 3.35 -10.98 -21.99
N THR A 97 2.08 -11.35 -22.15
CA THR A 97 1.64 -12.35 -23.12
C THR A 97 0.21 -12.06 -23.59
N THR A 98 -0.35 -12.92 -24.43
CA THR A 98 -1.77 -12.88 -24.80
C THR A 98 -2.57 -13.91 -24.01
N ILE A 99 -3.89 -13.71 -23.93
CA ILE A 99 -4.81 -14.69 -23.34
C ILE A 99 -4.64 -16.08 -23.95
N ARG A 100 -4.44 -16.19 -25.27
CA ARG A 100 -4.18 -17.46 -25.95
C ARG A 100 -2.97 -18.18 -25.37
N GLN A 101 -1.85 -17.48 -25.29
CA GLN A 101 -0.59 -18.04 -24.80
C GLN A 101 -0.65 -18.37 -23.31
N ALA A 102 -1.32 -17.54 -22.49
CA ALA A 102 -1.54 -17.86 -21.08
C ALA A 102 -2.45 -19.07 -20.91
N SER A 103 -3.51 -19.20 -21.72
CA SER A 103 -4.41 -20.36 -21.71
C SER A 103 -3.64 -21.65 -21.98
N ASP A 104 -2.73 -21.64 -22.97
CA ASP A 104 -1.87 -22.77 -23.29
C ASP A 104 -0.85 -23.05 -22.17
N PHE A 105 -0.26 -22.00 -21.59
CA PHE A 105 0.76 -22.12 -20.54
C PHE A 105 0.22 -22.70 -19.23
N PHE A 106 -0.99 -22.30 -18.86
CA PHE A 106 -1.66 -22.69 -17.62
C PHE A 106 -2.71 -23.80 -17.79
N SER A 107 -2.94 -24.27 -19.02
CA SER A 107 -4.02 -25.22 -19.34
C SER A 107 -5.39 -24.75 -18.81
N ALA A 108 -5.69 -23.46 -18.95
CA ALA A 108 -6.86 -22.82 -18.34
C ALA A 108 -7.64 -21.95 -19.34
N GLN A 109 -8.92 -21.72 -19.08
CA GLN A 109 -9.77 -20.83 -19.89
C GLN A 109 -9.91 -19.47 -19.19
N PHE A 110 -9.75 -18.36 -19.91
CA PHE A 110 -9.94 -17.02 -19.33
C PHE A 110 -11.27 -16.39 -19.73
N ARG A 111 -11.90 -15.70 -18.79
CA ARG A 111 -13.15 -14.94 -18.96
C ARG A 111 -12.97 -13.47 -18.56
N PRO A 112 -13.60 -12.53 -19.28
CA PRO A 112 -13.59 -11.14 -18.86
C PRO A 112 -14.47 -10.97 -17.62
N TYR A 113 -14.19 -10.02 -16.75
CA TYR A 113 -15.04 -9.63 -15.62
C TYR A 113 -15.13 -8.11 -15.62
N LYS A 114 -16.35 -7.57 -15.65
CA LYS A 114 -16.53 -6.12 -15.76
C LYS A 114 -16.93 -5.51 -14.43
N ASN A 115 -16.21 -4.48 -14.01
CA ASN A 115 -16.56 -3.66 -12.85
C ASN A 115 -17.78 -2.79 -13.20
N ARG A 116 -18.84 -2.87 -12.39
CA ARG A 116 -20.06 -2.09 -12.59
C ARG A 116 -19.87 -0.59 -12.37
N LYS A 117 -18.92 -0.19 -11.52
CA LYS A 117 -18.67 1.19 -11.12
C LYS A 117 -17.66 1.87 -12.04
N THR A 118 -16.50 1.25 -12.25
CA THR A 118 -15.40 1.84 -13.04
C THR A 118 -15.48 1.50 -14.52
N GLY A 119 -16.18 0.42 -14.88
CA GLY A 119 -16.20 -0.10 -16.24
C GLY A 119 -14.95 -0.88 -16.65
N ARG A 120 -13.93 -1.00 -15.78
CA ARG A 120 -12.71 -1.81 -15.99
C ARG A 120 -13.08 -3.26 -16.27
N THR A 121 -12.32 -3.90 -17.16
CA THR A 121 -12.49 -5.33 -17.48
C THR A 121 -11.22 -6.08 -17.09
N MET A 122 -11.35 -7.03 -16.17
CA MET A 122 -10.29 -7.97 -15.80
C MET A 122 -10.43 -9.26 -16.60
N HIS A 123 -9.37 -10.03 -16.75
CA HIS A 123 -9.40 -11.33 -17.44
C HIS A 123 -8.92 -12.44 -16.50
N LEU A 124 -9.86 -13.15 -15.90
CA LEU A 124 -9.58 -14.18 -14.89
C LEU A 124 -9.78 -15.58 -15.45
N ALA A 125 -9.01 -16.54 -14.96
CA ALA A 125 -9.21 -17.93 -15.31
C ALA A 125 -10.49 -18.50 -14.69
N ASP A 126 -11.25 -19.25 -15.48
CA ASP A 126 -12.38 -20.06 -15.08
C ASP A 126 -11.90 -21.47 -14.75
N GLY A 127 -11.65 -21.73 -13.46
CA GLY A 127 -11.20 -23.02 -12.95
C GLY A 127 -9.73 -23.03 -12.53
N GLU A 128 -9.17 -24.24 -12.42
CA GLU A 128 -7.80 -24.44 -11.98
C GLU A 128 -6.81 -24.06 -13.09
N MET A 129 -5.71 -23.43 -12.68
CA MET A 129 -4.55 -23.15 -13.53
C MET A 129 -3.44 -24.10 -13.13
N CYS A 130 -2.86 -24.81 -14.09
CA CYS A 130 -1.82 -25.78 -13.84
C CYS A 130 -0.59 -25.52 -14.73
N LEU A 131 0.58 -25.56 -14.11
CA LEU A 131 1.87 -25.51 -14.81
C LEU A 131 2.28 -26.92 -15.24
N THR A 132 3.03 -27.03 -16.33
CA THR A 132 3.64 -28.31 -16.73
C THR A 132 4.71 -28.77 -15.73
N ASP A 133 4.91 -30.08 -15.60
CA ASP A 133 5.95 -30.68 -14.74
C ASP A 133 7.37 -30.17 -15.02
N GLU A 134 7.64 -29.73 -16.26
CA GLU A 134 8.94 -29.16 -16.62
C GLU A 134 9.25 -27.88 -15.83
N ILE A 135 8.22 -27.09 -15.49
CA ILE A 135 8.39 -25.79 -14.83
C ILE A 135 7.85 -25.74 -13.40
N SER A 136 6.79 -26.47 -13.08
CA SER A 136 6.13 -26.46 -11.76
C SER A 136 7.10 -26.80 -10.61
N GLN A 137 8.08 -27.68 -10.87
CA GLN A 137 9.09 -28.04 -9.87
C GLN A 137 9.96 -26.85 -9.42
N TYR A 138 10.11 -25.81 -10.24
CA TYR A 138 10.93 -24.63 -9.97
C TYR A 138 10.14 -23.42 -9.46
N VAL A 139 8.83 -23.39 -9.72
CA VAL A 139 7.94 -22.27 -9.37
C VAL A 139 7.36 -22.50 -7.98
N ASP A 140 7.40 -21.47 -7.13
CA ASP A 140 6.78 -21.50 -5.80
C ASP A 140 5.29 -21.20 -5.88
N PHE A 141 4.99 -20.09 -6.56
CA PHE A 141 3.65 -19.68 -6.95
C PHE A 141 3.74 -18.74 -8.14
N TRP A 142 2.61 -18.54 -8.79
CA TRP A 142 2.42 -17.47 -9.75
C TRP A 142 1.37 -16.51 -9.21
N PHE A 143 1.46 -15.25 -9.62
CA PHE A 143 0.56 -14.20 -9.14
C PHE A 143 0.33 -13.17 -10.24
N ASP A 144 -0.70 -12.38 -10.02
CA ASP A 144 -1.28 -11.40 -10.92
C ASP A 144 -1.93 -11.97 -12.20
N PHE A 145 -3.25 -11.82 -12.27
CA PHE A 145 -3.99 -11.56 -13.51
C PHE A 145 -5.14 -10.57 -13.18
N GLU A 146 -4.77 -9.54 -12.42
CA GLU A 146 -5.58 -8.58 -11.66
C GLU A 146 -6.24 -9.25 -10.43
N GLU A 147 -5.84 -8.81 -9.22
CA GLU A 147 -6.29 -9.35 -7.91
C GLU A 147 -7.81 -9.31 -7.77
N ASP A 148 -8.38 -10.29 -7.06
CA ASP A 148 -9.81 -10.56 -7.00
C ASP A 148 -10.60 -9.26 -6.84
N PRO A 149 -11.56 -8.98 -7.74
CA PRO A 149 -12.51 -7.93 -7.50
C PRO A 149 -13.18 -8.13 -6.14
N ILE A 150 -12.79 -7.39 -5.10
CA ILE A 150 -13.50 -7.46 -3.82
C ILE A 150 -14.97 -7.24 -4.13
N ILE A 151 -15.75 -8.31 -3.95
CA ILE A 151 -17.16 -8.40 -4.29
C ILE A 151 -17.98 -7.37 -3.48
N ASN A 152 -17.38 -6.71 -2.48
CA ASN A 152 -18.04 -5.80 -1.54
C ASN A 152 -17.27 -4.53 -1.09
N ARG A 153 -16.07 -4.17 -1.58
CA ARG A 153 -15.48 -2.86 -1.21
C ARG A 153 -16.19 -1.79 -2.05
N GLU A 154 -17.21 -1.16 -1.47
CA GLU A 154 -17.67 0.11 -2.02
C GLU A 154 -16.58 1.14 -1.76
N PRO A 155 -16.17 1.94 -2.76
CA PRO A 155 -15.49 3.19 -2.45
C PRO A 155 -16.40 3.91 -1.45
N THR A 156 -15.91 4.17 -0.25
CA THR A 156 -16.64 5.02 0.67
C THR A 156 -16.80 6.36 -0.02
N ASP A 157 -18.02 6.71 -0.42
CA ASP A 157 -18.35 8.02 -0.96
C ASP A 157 -17.95 9.07 0.10
N PRO A 158 -16.86 9.83 -0.09
CA PRO A 158 -16.41 10.78 0.91
C PRO A 158 -17.44 11.89 1.11
N ALA A 159 -18.27 12.14 0.09
CA ALA A 159 -19.27 13.21 0.09
C ALA A 159 -20.44 12.98 1.06
N LYS A 160 -20.53 11.81 1.70
CA LYS A 160 -21.56 11.52 2.73
C LYS A 160 -21.06 11.57 4.17
N LYS A 161 -19.79 11.88 4.41
CA LYS A 161 -19.25 12.00 5.78
C LYS A 161 -19.55 13.39 6.35
N SER A 162 -20.82 13.63 6.71
CA SER A 162 -21.24 14.84 7.42
C SER A 162 -20.90 14.72 8.91
N ILE A 163 -20.01 15.57 9.43
CA ILE A 163 -19.65 15.64 10.86
C ILE A 163 -20.75 16.36 11.65
N VAL A 164 -21.58 15.67 12.43
CA VAL A 164 -22.61 16.33 13.26
C VAL A 164 -22.11 16.49 14.69
N ILE A 165 -21.59 17.66 15.08
CA ILE A 165 -21.30 17.90 16.50
C ILE A 165 -22.63 18.04 17.26
N LEU A 166 -22.86 17.16 18.25
CA LEU A 166 -23.90 17.37 19.26
C LEU A 166 -23.28 18.14 20.42
N ASP A 167 -23.78 19.34 20.64
CA ASP A 167 -23.41 20.19 21.77
C ASP A 167 -23.85 19.53 23.09
N ASP A 168 -22.99 19.59 24.11
CA ASP A 168 -23.19 18.95 25.40
C ASP A 168 -24.38 19.58 26.13
N GLY A 169 -25.54 18.92 26.01
CA GLY A 169 -26.61 18.96 27.01
C GLY A 169 -27.14 20.33 27.42
N ASN A 170 -27.83 21.04 26.52
CA ASN A 170 -29.07 21.80 26.78
C ASN A 170 -29.37 22.77 25.62
N ALA A 171 -30.04 22.30 24.57
CA ALA A 171 -30.76 23.20 23.68
C ALA A 171 -31.88 22.46 22.95
N THR A 172 -33.10 22.60 23.48
CA THR A 172 -34.33 22.42 22.71
C THR A 172 -34.48 23.61 21.75
N ASP A 173 -33.74 23.63 20.65
CA ASP A 173 -34.15 24.30 19.40
C ASP A 173 -33.14 24.01 18.28
N ALA A 174 -33.67 23.46 17.18
CA ALA A 174 -32.92 22.96 16.05
C ALA A 174 -32.47 24.09 15.11
N THR A 175 -31.23 24.54 15.29
CA THR A 175 -30.31 24.94 14.21
C THR A 175 -28.88 24.65 14.70
N THR A 176 -28.48 23.38 14.74
CA THR A 176 -27.09 23.00 15.06
C THR A 176 -26.19 23.54 13.96
N THR A 177 -25.44 24.58 14.27
CA THR A 177 -24.44 25.15 13.37
C THR A 177 -23.28 24.17 13.32
N GLN A 178 -23.16 23.43 12.21
CA GLN A 178 -22.22 22.33 12.07
C GLN A 178 -20.79 22.88 12.01
N ILE A 179 -20.02 22.69 13.10
CA ILE A 179 -18.60 23.01 13.14
C ILE A 179 -17.83 21.79 12.61
N ASN A 180 -16.92 22.01 11.67
CA ASN A 180 -16.05 21.01 11.08
C ASN A 180 -14.60 21.31 11.49
N PRO A 181 -14.11 20.75 12.61
CA PRO A 181 -12.77 21.04 13.11
C PRO A 181 -11.71 20.67 12.08
N THR A 182 -10.71 21.55 11.88
CA THR A 182 -9.63 21.33 10.92
C THR A 182 -8.31 21.05 11.67
N ILE A 183 -7.74 19.88 11.43
CA ILE A 183 -6.37 19.55 11.84
C ILE A 183 -5.41 20.22 10.86
N VAL A 184 -4.35 20.86 11.39
CA VAL A 184 -3.34 21.56 10.60
C VAL A 184 -1.94 21.18 11.08
N PRO A 185 -0.90 21.28 10.23
CA PRO A 185 0.46 20.89 10.63
C PRO A 185 0.96 21.58 11.90
N GLN A 186 0.61 22.84 12.12
CA GLN A 186 0.98 23.59 13.33
C GLN A 186 0.46 22.94 14.61
N LEU A 187 -0.73 22.33 14.58
CA LEU A 187 -1.24 21.55 15.68
C LEU A 187 -0.38 20.31 15.89
N VAL A 188 -0.20 19.48 14.86
CA VAL A 188 0.57 18.23 14.95
C VAL A 188 1.97 18.49 15.51
N ILE A 189 2.62 19.52 14.97
CA ILE A 189 3.95 19.98 15.39
C ILE A 189 3.99 20.38 16.87
N SER A 190 3.01 21.14 17.35
CA SER A 190 2.98 21.60 18.74
C SER A 190 2.53 20.50 19.69
N TYR A 191 1.55 19.69 19.30
CA TYR A 191 0.95 18.63 20.10
C TYR A 191 1.95 17.51 20.40
N TYR A 192 2.70 17.06 19.37
CA TYR A 192 3.72 16.03 19.51
C TYR A 192 5.11 16.58 19.85
N ASN A 193 5.22 17.86 20.21
CA ASN A 193 6.48 18.53 20.55
C ASN A 193 7.58 18.33 19.49
N ILE A 194 7.22 18.40 18.20
CA ILE A 194 8.16 18.26 17.09
C ILE A 194 9.18 19.42 17.16
N PRO A 195 10.50 19.15 17.20
CA PRO A 195 11.53 20.17 17.36
C PRO A 195 11.47 21.27 16.28
N ASP A 196 11.71 22.53 16.68
CA ASP A 196 11.67 23.70 15.79
C ASP A 196 12.56 23.57 14.55
N VAL A 197 13.69 22.87 14.67
CA VAL A 197 14.62 22.62 13.58
C VAL A 197 14.01 21.80 12.44
N LEU A 198 12.98 21.01 12.73
CA LEU A 198 12.23 20.22 11.73
C LEU A 198 11.08 21.03 11.12
N LYS A 199 10.61 22.09 11.78
CA LYS A 199 9.42 22.87 11.39
C LYS A 199 9.62 23.72 10.14
N THR A 200 10.85 24.18 9.89
CA THR A 200 11.19 24.91 8.66
C THR A 200 11.73 23.98 7.58
N GLY A 201 11.76 22.67 7.84
CA GLY A 201 12.47 21.66 7.07
C GLY A 201 13.98 21.67 7.34
N LEU A 202 14.57 20.47 7.34
CA LEU A 202 16.02 20.29 7.35
C LEU A 202 16.49 20.04 5.92
N GLU A 203 17.43 20.85 5.43
CA GLU A 203 18.35 20.35 4.39
C GLU A 203 19.17 19.22 5.02
N SER A 204 18.70 18.00 4.79
CA SER A 204 19.33 16.79 5.31
C SER A 204 19.47 15.77 4.19
N ASN A 205 20.33 14.79 4.41
CA ASN A 205 20.46 13.65 3.50
C ASN A 205 19.33 12.62 3.68
N VAL A 206 18.30 12.94 4.48
CA VAL A 206 17.12 12.10 4.72
C VAL A 206 16.01 12.56 3.78
N SER A 207 15.54 11.64 2.95
CA SER A 207 14.37 11.77 2.10
C SER A 207 13.27 10.80 2.53
N GLN A 208 12.05 11.14 2.15
CA GLN A 208 10.82 10.44 2.50
C GLN A 208 10.01 10.15 1.22
N ALA A 209 9.17 9.12 1.22
CA ALA A 209 8.27 8.81 0.12
C ALA A 209 6.86 8.48 0.60
N SER A 210 5.87 8.94 -0.16
CA SER A 210 4.53 8.35 -0.18
C SER A 210 4.47 7.30 -1.31
N LEU A 211 3.90 6.15 -1.00
CA LEU A 211 3.66 5.03 -1.91
C LEU A 211 2.16 4.84 -2.06
N GLN A 212 1.63 5.16 -3.24
CA GLN A 212 0.21 5.07 -3.55
C GLN A 212 -0.04 4.14 -4.74
N PHE A 213 -1.06 3.29 -4.68
CA PHE A 213 -1.30 2.24 -5.69
C PHE A 213 -2.79 2.15 -6.08
N GLU A 214 -3.53 3.27 -5.95
CA GLU A 214 -4.98 3.37 -6.18
C GLU A 214 -5.37 3.92 -7.56
N GLY A 215 -4.42 4.20 -8.44
CA GLY A 215 -4.68 5.02 -9.62
C GLY A 215 -5.14 6.45 -9.28
N GLN A 216 -4.79 6.92 -8.07
CA GLN A 216 -4.90 8.32 -7.62
C GLN A 216 -3.55 9.02 -7.86
N TYR A 217 -3.57 10.34 -8.10
CA TYR A 217 -2.34 11.08 -8.47
C TYR A 217 -2.09 12.30 -7.60
N TYR A 218 -0.81 12.58 -7.37
CA TYR A 218 -0.33 13.84 -6.81
C TYR A 218 -0.54 14.99 -7.81
N ASN A 219 -0.77 16.21 -7.35
CA ASN A 219 -0.83 17.41 -8.18
C ASN A 219 -0.03 18.57 -7.58
N GLU A 220 0.88 19.14 -8.38
CA GLU A 220 1.78 20.19 -7.92
C GLU A 220 1.08 21.52 -7.60
N LYS A 221 0.01 21.86 -8.34
CA LYS A 221 -0.73 23.10 -8.11
C LYS A 221 -1.53 23.02 -6.82
N ASP A 222 -2.11 21.85 -6.54
CA ASP A 222 -2.84 21.61 -5.29
C ASP A 222 -1.87 21.63 -4.10
N LEU A 223 -0.69 21.01 -4.23
CA LEU A 223 0.33 21.11 -3.19
C LEU A 223 0.83 22.55 -2.97
N GLN A 224 0.97 23.33 -4.05
CA GLN A 224 1.32 24.75 -3.94
C GLN A 224 0.23 25.55 -3.22
N LYS A 225 -1.04 25.25 -3.50
CA LYS A 225 -2.20 25.86 -2.84
C LYS A 225 -2.26 25.46 -1.38
N TYR A 226 -2.09 24.18 -1.04
CA TYR A 226 -1.97 23.69 0.32
C TYR A 226 -0.88 24.44 1.09
N SER A 227 0.32 24.56 0.51
CA SER A 227 1.45 25.24 1.15
C SER A 227 1.13 26.70 1.50
N GLN A 228 0.36 27.39 0.65
CA GLN A 228 -0.13 28.74 0.92
C GLN A 228 -1.20 28.75 2.02
N GLU A 229 -2.17 27.84 1.95
CA GLU A 229 -3.27 27.73 2.92
C GLU A 229 -2.76 27.43 4.33
N VAL A 230 -1.74 26.57 4.47
CA VAL A 230 -1.14 26.23 5.77
C VAL A 230 0.10 27.06 6.11
N ASN A 231 0.46 28.06 5.31
CA ASN A 231 1.60 28.96 5.53
C ASN A 231 2.94 28.25 5.80
N ILE A 232 3.31 27.33 4.90
CA ILE A 232 4.61 26.64 4.89
C ILE A 232 5.37 26.96 3.59
N PRO A 233 6.71 26.84 3.58
CA PRO A 233 7.48 26.92 2.34
C PRO A 233 7.02 25.88 1.32
N PHE A 234 6.84 26.31 0.07
CA PHE A 234 6.58 25.39 -1.03
C PHE A 234 7.89 24.88 -1.64
N LYS A 235 8.04 23.56 -1.75
CA LYS A 235 9.12 22.90 -2.49
C LYS A 235 8.50 21.85 -3.43
N PRO A 236 8.61 22.00 -4.76
CA PRO A 236 8.10 21.00 -5.69
C PRO A 236 8.90 19.70 -5.59
N LEU A 237 8.22 18.57 -5.82
CA LEU A 237 8.88 17.27 -5.96
C LEU A 237 9.77 17.28 -7.21
N LYS A 238 10.94 16.65 -7.13
CA LYS A 238 11.81 16.50 -8.31
C LYS A 238 11.21 15.49 -9.28
N THR A 239 11.28 15.77 -10.57
CA THR A 239 10.75 14.87 -11.62
C THR A 239 11.33 13.47 -11.56
N ASN A 240 12.61 13.31 -11.19
CA ASN A 240 13.24 11.99 -11.05
C ASN A 240 12.92 11.27 -9.71
N HIS A 241 12.14 11.89 -8.83
CA HIS A 241 11.61 11.32 -7.58
C HIS A 241 10.10 11.06 -7.65
N ILE A 242 9.49 11.29 -8.81
CA ILE A 242 8.14 10.86 -9.15
C ILE A 242 8.31 9.57 -9.96
N LEU A 243 8.02 8.43 -9.36
CA LEU A 243 8.20 7.11 -9.95
C LEU A 243 6.84 6.46 -10.19
N GLY A 244 6.67 5.87 -11.37
CA GLY A 244 5.37 5.33 -11.79
C GLY A 244 4.52 6.37 -12.53
N ILE A 245 3.24 6.06 -12.73
CA ILE A 245 2.29 6.93 -13.42
C ILE A 245 1.85 8.10 -12.52
N ASN A 246 1.77 9.30 -13.10
CA ASN A 246 1.34 10.49 -12.38
C ASN A 246 0.57 11.45 -13.31
N ASP A 247 -0.72 11.22 -13.49
CA ASP A 247 -1.58 12.10 -14.29
C ASP A 247 -1.99 13.33 -13.49
N GLN A 248 -1.36 14.47 -13.77
CA GLN A 248 -1.67 15.75 -13.13
C GLN A 248 -3.11 16.23 -13.36
N SER A 249 -3.87 15.65 -14.30
CA SER A 249 -5.26 16.02 -14.56
C SER A 249 -6.29 15.25 -13.71
N GLU A 250 -5.88 14.17 -13.05
CA GLU A 250 -6.75 13.30 -12.25
C GLU A 250 -6.23 13.20 -10.80
N PRO A 251 -6.08 14.32 -10.05
CA PRO A 251 -5.61 14.27 -8.67
C PRO A 251 -6.54 13.42 -7.79
N GLY A 252 -5.97 12.71 -6.83
CA GLY A 252 -6.72 11.91 -5.86
C GLY A 252 -6.58 12.41 -4.43
N MET A 253 -7.62 12.17 -3.63
CA MET A 253 -7.67 12.56 -2.22
C MET A 253 -6.54 11.91 -1.42
N GLU A 254 -6.32 10.60 -1.59
CA GLU A 254 -5.33 9.84 -0.82
C GLU A 254 -3.90 10.22 -1.21
N SER A 255 -3.61 10.30 -2.52
CA SER A 255 -2.30 10.74 -3.02
C SER A 255 -1.94 12.16 -2.59
N MET A 256 -2.93 13.06 -2.52
CA MET A 256 -2.71 14.42 -2.02
C MET A 256 -2.57 14.45 -0.51
N LEU A 257 -3.44 13.76 0.24
CA LEU A 257 -3.40 13.69 1.71
C LEU A 257 -2.01 13.28 2.21
N ASP A 258 -1.49 12.18 1.69
CA ASP A 258 -0.16 11.67 2.07
C ASP A 258 0.95 12.69 1.84
N ILE A 259 1.00 13.27 0.64
CA ILE A 259 2.03 14.24 0.29
C ILE A 259 1.89 15.51 1.12
N GLU A 260 0.66 16.00 1.30
CA GLU A 260 0.34 17.20 2.08
C GLU A 260 0.68 17.04 3.57
N GLU A 261 0.39 15.90 4.19
CA GLU A 261 0.79 15.64 5.59
C GLU A 261 2.31 15.55 5.73
N MET A 262 2.98 14.83 4.82
CA MET A 262 4.43 14.69 4.82
C MET A 262 5.17 16.02 4.67
N VAL A 263 4.73 16.89 3.75
CA VAL A 263 5.33 18.22 3.54
C VAL A 263 4.83 19.24 4.55
N GLY A 264 3.63 19.07 5.12
CA GLY A 264 3.10 19.89 6.19
C GLY A 264 4.01 19.88 7.42
N ILE A 265 4.54 18.71 7.75
CA ILE A 265 5.47 18.52 8.87
C ILE A 265 6.92 18.83 8.49
N ASN A 266 7.35 18.47 7.27
CA ASN A 266 8.73 18.64 6.79
C ASN A 266 8.79 19.34 5.42
N PRO A 267 8.51 20.65 5.33
CA PRO A 267 8.23 21.34 4.06
C PRO A 267 9.43 21.46 3.10
N LEU A 268 10.66 21.47 3.62
CA LEU A 268 11.87 21.51 2.79
C LEU A 268 12.55 20.13 2.65
N GLY A 269 11.97 19.10 3.27
CA GLY A 269 12.39 17.71 3.12
C GLY A 269 12.43 17.28 1.66
N GLU A 270 13.24 16.29 1.35
CA GLU A 270 13.21 15.68 0.02
C GLU A 270 12.11 14.62 -0.02
N THR A 271 10.99 14.94 -0.66
CA THR A 271 9.85 14.02 -0.80
C THR A 271 9.85 13.36 -2.17
N TRP A 272 9.55 12.07 -2.18
CA TRP A 272 9.34 11.26 -3.37
C TRP A 272 7.88 10.83 -3.43
N TYR A 273 7.41 10.55 -4.64
CA TYR A 273 6.08 10.01 -4.88
C TYR A 273 6.22 8.75 -5.73
N PHE A 274 5.71 7.65 -5.21
CA PHE A 274 5.72 6.35 -5.87
C PHE A 274 4.29 5.99 -6.20
N ASN A 275 4.05 5.64 -7.46
CA ASN A 275 2.77 5.14 -7.93
C ASN A 275 2.93 3.81 -8.67
N ASP A 276 1.82 3.22 -9.10
CA ASP A 276 1.82 2.05 -9.98
C ASP A 276 2.72 2.26 -11.21
N ASP A 277 3.14 1.16 -11.84
CA ASP A 277 4.03 1.12 -13.00
C ASP A 277 5.49 1.55 -12.71
N VAL A 278 5.96 1.44 -11.46
CA VAL A 278 7.40 1.60 -11.17
C VAL A 278 8.22 0.66 -12.06
N LYS A 279 9.28 1.18 -12.69
CA LYS A 279 10.12 0.44 -13.67
C LYS A 279 9.36 -0.05 -14.92
N ASN A 280 8.23 0.58 -15.26
CA ASN A 280 7.34 0.21 -16.36
C ASN A 280 6.85 -1.24 -16.24
N ILE A 281 6.50 -1.65 -15.02
CA ILE A 281 5.92 -2.96 -14.73
C ILE A 281 4.55 -2.68 -14.13
N SER A 282 3.51 -2.83 -14.96
CA SER A 282 2.14 -2.57 -14.55
C SER A 282 1.56 -3.77 -13.82
N SER A 283 0.99 -3.51 -12.64
CA SER A 283 0.35 -4.47 -11.76
C SER A 283 -0.38 -3.74 -10.64
N ASP A 284 -1.54 -4.25 -10.24
CA ASP A 284 -2.24 -3.79 -9.03
C ASP A 284 -1.70 -4.50 -7.76
N SER A 285 -0.74 -5.43 -7.90
CA SER A 285 -0.29 -6.28 -6.81
C SER A 285 0.72 -5.60 -5.89
N SER A 286 0.41 -5.58 -4.59
CA SER A 286 1.27 -5.03 -3.53
C SER A 286 2.69 -5.63 -3.56
N LEU A 287 2.81 -6.94 -3.85
CA LEU A 287 4.09 -7.62 -4.00
C LEU A 287 4.90 -7.12 -5.19
N VAL A 288 4.26 -6.85 -6.34
CA VAL A 288 4.97 -6.28 -7.52
C VAL A 288 5.51 -4.89 -7.19
N ASN A 289 4.72 -4.08 -6.50
CA ASN A 289 5.13 -2.76 -6.06
C ASN A 289 6.36 -2.83 -5.12
N ILE A 290 6.36 -3.72 -4.12
CA ILE A 290 7.52 -3.92 -3.24
C ILE A 290 8.74 -4.47 -4.03
N LEU A 291 8.52 -5.41 -4.96
CA LEU A 291 9.57 -5.99 -5.80
C LEU A 291 10.26 -4.94 -6.68
N THR A 292 9.48 -4.06 -7.33
CA THR A 292 10.02 -3.02 -8.22
C THR A 292 10.76 -1.93 -7.44
N ILE A 293 10.31 -1.58 -6.24
CA ILE A 293 11.01 -0.68 -5.32
C ILE A 293 12.35 -1.28 -4.88
N ASN A 294 12.38 -2.58 -4.59
CA ASN A 294 13.62 -3.31 -4.29
C ASN A 294 14.66 -3.26 -5.43
N GLU A 295 14.25 -2.98 -6.67
CA GLU A 295 15.15 -2.83 -7.82
C GLU A 295 15.82 -1.45 -7.92
N LEU A 296 15.41 -0.49 -7.09
CA LEU A 296 16.00 0.84 -7.04
C LEU A 296 17.30 0.82 -6.22
N ASN A 297 18.34 1.48 -6.73
CA ASN A 297 19.62 1.62 -6.02
C ASN A 297 19.60 2.80 -5.06
N ASP A 298 18.93 3.88 -5.46
CA ASP A 298 18.68 5.06 -4.65
C ASP A 298 17.24 4.99 -4.14
N LEU A 299 17.08 5.13 -2.83
CA LEU A 299 15.79 5.04 -2.15
C LEU A 299 15.73 6.05 -1.00
N PRO A 300 14.55 6.61 -0.74
CA PRO A 300 14.34 7.37 0.48
C PRO A 300 14.46 6.48 1.72
N GLN A 301 14.90 7.09 2.82
CA GLN A 301 15.10 6.38 4.09
C GLN A 301 13.78 6.10 4.81
N ILE A 302 12.70 6.78 4.42
CA ILE A 302 11.36 6.59 4.99
C ILE A 302 10.39 6.34 3.84
N LEU A 303 9.66 5.23 3.90
CA LEU A 303 8.55 4.90 3.01
C LEU A 303 7.26 4.90 3.84
N SER A 304 6.27 5.68 3.43
CA SER A 304 4.92 5.68 4.00
C SER A 304 3.96 5.03 3.02
N ILE A 305 3.16 4.09 3.52
CA ILE A 305 2.17 3.33 2.75
C ILE A 305 0.81 3.52 3.41
N SER A 306 -0.12 4.16 2.72
CA SER A 306 -1.49 4.38 3.19
C SER A 306 -2.48 3.46 2.49
N TYR A 307 -2.05 2.22 2.27
CA TYR A 307 -2.85 1.27 1.52
C TYR A 307 -2.62 -0.18 1.92
N ASP A 308 -3.68 -0.96 1.82
CA ASP A 308 -3.76 -2.28 2.40
C ASP A 308 -4.79 -3.19 1.72
N GLU A 309 -4.60 -4.49 1.92
CA GLU A 309 -5.48 -5.55 1.47
C GLU A 309 -5.76 -6.56 2.58
N PRO A 310 -6.97 -7.15 2.66
CA PRO A 310 -7.26 -8.16 3.67
C PRO A 310 -6.37 -9.39 3.49
N GLU A 311 -5.79 -9.90 4.58
CA GLU A 311 -5.01 -11.16 4.53
C GLU A 311 -5.83 -12.36 4.03
N ALA A 312 -7.15 -12.31 4.23
CA ALA A 312 -8.06 -13.36 3.81
C ALA A 312 -8.31 -13.42 2.28
N ASN A 313 -7.86 -12.41 1.51
CA ASN A 313 -8.36 -12.18 0.15
C ASN A 313 -7.50 -12.69 -1.00
N LEU A 314 -6.31 -13.24 -0.77
CA LEU A 314 -5.46 -13.63 -1.91
C LEU A 314 -5.70 -15.07 -2.37
N CYS A 315 -6.52 -15.22 -3.41
CA CYS A 315 -6.54 -16.41 -4.25
C CYS A 315 -5.36 -16.39 -5.24
N ALA A 316 -4.13 -16.55 -4.75
CA ALA A 316 -2.99 -16.84 -5.64
C ALA A 316 -3.17 -18.24 -6.25
N GLY A 317 -2.85 -18.41 -7.54
CA GLY A 317 -3.28 -19.58 -8.29
C GLY A 317 -2.32 -20.77 -8.24
N ILE A 318 -2.91 -21.93 -8.55
CA ILE A 318 -2.43 -23.27 -8.22
C ILE A 318 -1.16 -23.64 -9.01
N THR A 319 -0.19 -24.29 -8.37
CA THR A 319 1.04 -24.79 -9.04
C THR A 319 1.03 -26.31 -9.28
N ASN A 320 0.14 -27.04 -8.60
CA ASN A 320 -0.17 -28.46 -8.81
C ASN A 320 -1.67 -28.68 -8.55
N CYS A 321 -2.39 -29.37 -9.44
CA CYS A 321 -3.86 -29.48 -9.45
C CYS A 321 -4.52 -30.16 -8.21
N ASP A 322 -3.79 -30.29 -7.08
CA ASP A 322 -4.24 -30.81 -5.78
C ASP A 322 -4.05 -29.79 -4.62
N GLU A 323 -3.37 -28.65 -4.83
CA GLU A 323 -3.10 -27.67 -3.77
C GLU A 323 -4.30 -26.71 -3.53
N LYS A 324 -4.78 -26.64 -2.29
CA LYS A 324 -5.85 -25.70 -1.89
C LYS A 324 -5.36 -24.25 -1.92
N VAL A 325 -6.20 -23.34 -2.41
CA VAL A 325 -6.00 -21.88 -2.52
C VAL A 325 -5.40 -21.22 -1.26
N VAL A 326 -5.82 -21.64 -0.06
CA VAL A 326 -5.34 -21.10 1.23
C VAL A 326 -3.82 -21.23 1.42
N TYR A 327 -3.19 -22.29 0.89
CA TYR A 327 -1.73 -22.45 1.01
C TYR A 327 -0.94 -21.47 0.14
N LEU A 328 -1.57 -20.90 -0.90
CA LEU A 328 -0.94 -19.99 -1.85
C LEU A 328 -0.97 -18.55 -1.34
N ALA A 329 -2.06 -18.12 -0.71
CA ALA A 329 -2.14 -16.85 0.03
C ALA A 329 -0.98 -16.72 1.05
N LYS A 330 -0.74 -17.81 1.79
CA LYS A 330 0.37 -17.86 2.75
C LYS A 330 1.74 -17.70 2.10
N ARG A 331 1.98 -18.35 0.95
CA ARG A 331 3.24 -18.21 0.21
C ARG A 331 3.43 -16.79 -0.31
N TYR A 332 2.36 -16.14 -0.79
CA TYR A 332 2.39 -14.74 -1.21
C TYR A 332 2.82 -13.82 -0.08
N PHE A 333 2.17 -13.88 1.08
CA PHE A 333 2.52 -12.96 2.19
C PHE A 333 3.89 -13.27 2.80
N ILE A 334 4.27 -14.55 2.90
CA ILE A 334 5.65 -14.91 3.28
C ILE A 334 6.65 -14.29 2.29
N ARG A 335 6.33 -14.35 0.99
CA ARG A 335 7.19 -13.77 -0.03
C ARG A 335 7.26 -12.25 0.08
N ALA A 336 6.13 -11.57 0.25
CA ALA A 336 6.06 -10.13 0.44
C ALA A 336 6.81 -9.70 1.71
N ASN A 337 6.73 -10.48 2.79
CA ASN A 337 7.51 -10.25 4.02
C ASN A 337 9.02 -10.34 3.77
N ILE A 338 9.48 -11.29 2.95
CA ILE A 338 10.89 -11.34 2.55
C ILE A 338 11.28 -10.09 1.77
N GLU A 339 10.42 -9.61 0.87
CA GLU A 339 10.69 -8.39 0.09
C GLU A 339 10.70 -7.11 0.96
N LEU A 340 9.81 -7.00 1.96
CA LEU A 340 9.85 -5.92 2.97
C LEU A 340 11.08 -6.01 3.86
N MET A 341 11.44 -7.21 4.34
CA MET A 341 12.66 -7.45 5.09
C MET A 341 13.89 -6.96 4.31
N LYS A 342 13.97 -7.26 3.01
CA LYS A 342 15.07 -6.80 2.14
C LYS A 342 15.17 -5.27 2.08
N LEU A 343 14.06 -4.54 2.07
CA LEU A 343 14.07 -3.08 2.13
C LEU A 343 14.58 -2.60 3.49
N THR A 344 14.06 -3.14 4.59
CA THR A 344 14.45 -2.74 5.95
C THR A 344 15.93 -3.04 6.23
N MET A 345 16.46 -4.17 5.72
CA MET A 345 17.89 -4.50 5.81
C MET A 345 18.81 -3.49 5.12
N ARG A 346 18.28 -2.63 4.24
CA ARG A 346 19.01 -1.54 3.59
C ARG A 346 18.99 -0.25 4.41
N GLY A 347 18.45 -0.28 5.64
CA GLY A 347 18.34 0.87 6.53
C GLY A 347 17.14 1.76 6.23
N ILE A 348 16.10 1.21 5.60
CA ILE A 348 14.87 1.93 5.24
C ILE A 348 13.83 1.67 6.33
N THR A 349 13.16 2.73 6.77
CA THR A 349 12.00 2.66 7.65
C THR A 349 10.74 2.58 6.79
N ILE A 350 9.87 1.62 7.07
CA ILE A 350 8.60 1.44 6.38
C ILE A 350 7.48 1.64 7.39
N LEU A 351 6.68 2.68 7.17
CA LEU A 351 5.49 3.03 7.93
C LEU A 351 4.27 2.61 7.12
N VAL A 352 3.32 1.94 7.75
CA VAL A 352 2.10 1.47 7.07
C VAL A 352 0.89 1.83 7.93
N ALA A 353 -0.12 2.45 7.33
CA ALA A 353 -1.41 2.66 8.00
C ALA A 353 -2.00 1.31 8.46
N SER A 354 -2.54 1.24 9.68
CA SER A 354 -3.01 -0.03 10.25
C SER A 354 -4.32 -0.57 9.67
N GLY A 355 -5.00 0.23 8.86
CA GLY A 355 -6.37 0.01 8.41
C GLY A 355 -7.38 0.95 9.08
N ASP A 356 -8.51 1.15 8.40
CA ASP A 356 -9.57 2.09 8.77
C ASP A 356 -10.82 1.42 9.35
N ASP A 357 -11.00 0.11 9.21
CA ASP A 357 -12.27 -0.54 9.57
C ASP A 357 -12.17 -1.39 10.86
N GLY A 358 -11.16 -1.14 11.69
CA GLY A 358 -11.02 -1.76 13.01
C GLY A 358 -10.59 -3.22 12.98
N ALA A 359 -10.81 -3.96 14.07
CA ALA A 359 -10.39 -5.37 14.15
C ALA A 359 -11.22 -6.32 13.24
N ASN A 360 -12.44 -5.91 12.86
CA ASN A 360 -13.34 -6.69 12.00
C ASN A 360 -13.26 -6.26 10.52
N ASP A 361 -12.39 -5.31 10.23
CA ASP A 361 -12.07 -4.60 9.00
C ASP A 361 -12.88 -5.00 7.74
N PHE A 362 -12.75 -6.24 7.31
CA PHE A 362 -13.40 -6.79 6.12
C PHE A 362 -14.95 -6.84 6.15
N TYR A 363 -15.58 -6.91 7.33
CA TYR A 363 -17.04 -6.99 7.49
C TYR A 363 -17.57 -5.83 8.31
N ALA A 364 -18.13 -4.83 7.60
CA ALA A 364 -18.70 -3.61 8.17
C ALA A 364 -19.84 -3.82 9.20
N ASP A 365 -20.42 -5.02 9.31
CA ASP A 365 -21.45 -5.29 10.31
C ASP A 365 -20.90 -5.64 11.70
N CYS A 366 -19.57 -5.79 11.83
CA CYS A 366 -18.88 -6.12 13.08
C CYS A 366 -19.43 -7.37 13.79
N THR A 367 -20.15 -8.25 13.07
CA THR A 367 -20.81 -9.43 13.67
C THR A 367 -19.92 -10.66 13.71
N ASN A 368 -18.76 -10.60 13.03
CA ASN A 368 -17.85 -11.73 12.98
C ASN A 368 -17.12 -11.91 14.32
N THR A 369 -16.81 -13.16 14.63
CA THR A 369 -16.09 -13.56 15.86
C THR A 369 -14.60 -13.76 15.62
N ILE A 370 -14.16 -13.62 14.37
CA ILE A 370 -12.78 -13.71 13.92
C ILE A 370 -12.35 -12.35 13.38
N PHE A 371 -11.21 -11.85 13.83
CA PHE A 371 -10.61 -10.60 13.33
C PHE A 371 -9.94 -10.82 11.98
N TYR A 372 -10.00 -9.80 11.13
CA TYR A 372 -9.46 -9.82 9.76
C TYR A 372 -8.34 -8.79 9.64
N PRO A 373 -7.08 -9.17 9.91
CA PRO A 373 -5.96 -8.27 9.72
C PRO A 373 -5.72 -8.00 8.24
N TYR A 374 -5.07 -6.86 8.00
CA TYR A 374 -4.71 -6.40 6.67
C TYR A 374 -3.20 -6.46 6.47
N TYR A 375 -2.80 -6.57 5.21
CA TYR A 375 -1.43 -6.58 4.74
C TYR A 375 -1.16 -5.32 3.89
N PRO A 376 0.00 -4.64 4.01
CA PRO A 376 1.18 -5.01 4.77
C PRO A 376 1.25 -4.61 6.26
N PRO A 377 0.28 -3.93 6.92
CA PRO A 377 0.49 -3.51 8.31
C PRO A 377 0.69 -4.67 9.30
N SER A 378 0.24 -5.88 8.97
CA SER A 378 0.52 -7.09 9.76
C SER A 378 1.94 -7.65 9.62
N SER A 379 2.76 -7.15 8.69
CA SER A 379 4.12 -7.63 8.46
C SER A 379 5.04 -7.33 9.66
N PRO A 380 5.86 -8.29 10.12
CA PRO A 380 6.81 -8.04 11.23
C PRO A 380 7.99 -7.15 10.82
N PHE A 381 8.09 -6.77 9.54
CA PHE A 381 9.22 -6.01 8.99
C PHE A 381 8.88 -4.52 8.76
N VAL A 382 7.68 -4.09 9.17
CA VAL A 382 7.20 -2.71 9.05
C VAL A 382 6.79 -2.16 10.41
N THR A 383 6.57 -0.84 10.48
CA THR A 383 5.92 -0.19 11.61
C THR A 383 4.48 0.12 11.23
N SER A 384 3.53 -0.59 11.84
CA SER A 384 2.11 -0.30 11.68
C SER A 384 1.70 0.92 12.51
N VAL A 385 0.99 1.87 11.90
CA VAL A 385 0.60 3.14 12.49
C VAL A 385 -0.91 3.20 12.62
N GLY A 386 -1.41 3.25 13.85
CA GLY A 386 -2.83 3.39 14.16
C GLY A 386 -3.33 4.84 14.17
N VAL A 387 -4.59 5.01 14.54
CA VAL A 387 -5.29 6.29 14.59
C VAL A 387 -5.73 6.64 16.01
N THR A 388 -5.65 7.94 16.33
CA THR A 388 -6.21 8.57 17.52
C THR A 388 -7.17 9.70 17.13
N THR A 389 -7.96 10.17 18.09
CA THR A 389 -8.83 11.34 17.94
C THR A 389 -8.67 12.27 19.15
N LEU A 390 -9.02 13.54 18.95
CA LEU A 390 -9.04 14.53 20.03
C LEU A 390 -10.45 14.69 20.58
N VAL A 391 -10.58 14.58 21.90
CA VAL A 391 -11.78 14.97 22.66
C VAL A 391 -11.52 16.28 23.40
N ASN A 392 -12.56 16.91 23.94
CA ASN A 392 -12.45 18.20 24.64
C ASN A 392 -11.68 19.25 23.80
N VAL A 393 -12.00 19.30 22.51
CA VAL A 393 -11.26 20.03 21.48
C VAL A 393 -11.19 21.53 21.81
N GLN A 394 -10.01 22.11 21.65
CA GLN A 394 -9.75 23.53 21.90
C GLN A 394 -9.53 24.28 20.58
N TYR A 395 -10.03 25.51 20.47
CA TYR A 395 -9.96 26.35 19.25
C TYR A 395 -9.27 27.71 19.48
N LYS A 396 -8.21 27.72 20.29
CA LYS A 396 -7.39 28.91 20.54
C LYS A 396 -6.54 29.25 19.31
N GLU A 397 -6.09 30.50 19.23
CA GLU A 397 -5.12 30.91 18.22
C GLU A 397 -3.82 30.11 18.37
N LEU A 398 -3.41 29.45 17.29
CA LEU A 398 -2.15 28.71 17.22
C LEU A 398 -0.98 29.68 17.01
N GLN A 399 0.20 29.30 17.51
CA GLN A 399 1.43 29.98 17.12
C GLN A 399 1.64 29.77 15.60
N ASN A 400 1.77 30.87 14.85
CA ASN A 400 1.78 30.88 13.38
C ASN A 400 0.48 30.32 12.76
N GLN A 401 -0.68 30.85 13.20
CA GLN A 401 -1.98 30.44 12.70
C GLN A 401 -2.06 30.48 11.16
N PRO A 402 -2.45 29.37 10.49
CA PRO A 402 -2.48 29.30 9.04
C PRO A 402 -3.66 30.10 8.43
N PRO A 403 -3.48 30.70 7.23
CA PRO A 403 -4.54 31.41 6.48
C PRO A 403 -5.82 30.61 6.26
N ILE A 404 -5.72 29.27 6.15
CA ILE A 404 -6.88 28.37 5.99
C ILE A 404 -7.96 28.59 7.07
N TYR A 405 -7.56 29.07 8.26
CA TYR A 405 -8.45 29.43 9.34
C TYR A 405 -9.41 30.58 8.96
N THR A 406 -8.88 31.64 8.34
CA THR A 406 -9.69 32.79 7.94
C THR A 406 -10.51 32.51 6.69
N ASP A 407 -9.96 31.72 5.77
CA ASP A 407 -10.52 31.53 4.43
C ASP A 407 -11.74 30.61 4.41
N ARG A 408 -11.80 29.60 5.30
CA ARG A 408 -12.95 28.69 5.39
C ARG A 408 -14.08 29.20 6.29
N GLY A 409 -13.85 30.30 7.00
CA GLY A 409 -14.86 30.94 7.86
C GLY A 409 -15.12 30.20 9.18
N PRO A 410 -16.06 30.70 10.01
CA PRO A 410 -16.22 30.27 11.40
C PRO A 410 -16.72 28.82 11.57
N LEU A 411 -17.14 28.16 10.49
CA LEU A 411 -17.59 26.77 10.51
C LEU A 411 -16.44 25.76 10.41
N TYR A 412 -15.20 26.21 10.17
CA TYR A 412 -14.02 25.35 10.03
C TYR A 412 -12.85 25.83 10.89
N PRO A 413 -13.03 25.92 12.23
CA PRO A 413 -11.98 26.40 13.10
C PRO A 413 -10.80 25.43 13.13
N CYS A 414 -9.58 25.97 13.19
CA CYS A 414 -8.37 25.19 13.40
C CYS A 414 -8.37 24.66 14.84
N VAL A 415 -8.09 23.36 14.98
CA VAL A 415 -7.90 22.74 16.28
C VAL A 415 -6.54 23.19 16.85
N SER A 416 -6.53 23.51 18.14
CA SER A 416 -5.35 24.01 18.87
C SER A 416 -4.92 23.12 20.03
N GLY A 417 -5.69 22.05 20.29
CA GLY A 417 -5.44 21.10 21.36
C GLY A 417 -6.69 20.29 21.69
N GLY A 418 -6.57 19.42 22.67
CA GLY A 418 -7.59 18.47 23.11
C GLY A 418 -6.92 17.32 23.85
N ASP A 419 -7.72 16.41 24.37
CA ASP A 419 -7.23 15.17 24.97
C ASP A 419 -7.22 14.09 23.89
N GLU A 420 -6.05 13.51 23.62
CA GLU A 420 -5.89 12.44 22.64
C GLU A 420 -6.34 11.10 23.23
N ILE A 421 -7.22 10.40 22.51
CA ILE A 421 -7.67 9.06 22.84
C ILE A 421 -7.58 8.14 21.61
N ALA A 422 -7.47 6.83 21.85
CA ALA A 422 -7.61 5.85 20.78
C ALA A 422 -9.04 5.88 20.23
N VAL A 423 -9.19 5.77 18.89
CA VAL A 423 -10.52 5.78 18.28
C VAL A 423 -11.28 4.49 18.62
N SER A 424 -12.50 4.61 19.11
CA SER A 424 -13.36 3.48 19.47
C SER A 424 -14.83 3.78 19.12
N ILE A 425 -15.55 2.72 18.71
CA ILE A 425 -16.96 2.78 18.29
C ILE A 425 -17.87 3.29 19.43
N ASN A 426 -17.50 3.03 20.68
CA ASN A 426 -18.32 3.37 21.85
C ASN A 426 -18.30 4.86 22.21
N ASP A 427 -17.35 5.62 21.66
CA ASP A 427 -17.11 6.98 22.12
C ASP A 427 -18.10 7.97 21.51
N ASN A 428 -19.00 7.54 20.60
CA ASN A 428 -19.87 8.40 19.78
C ASN A 428 -19.11 9.54 19.09
N LEU A 429 -17.78 9.45 19.06
CA LEU A 429 -16.84 10.44 18.61
C LEU A 429 -16.38 10.05 17.21
N PHE A 430 -17.22 10.41 16.24
CA PHE A 430 -16.99 10.85 14.86
C PHE A 430 -15.80 10.32 14.01
N GLY A 431 -15.16 9.21 14.36
CA GLY A 431 -14.34 8.44 13.45
C GLY A 431 -15.24 7.49 12.66
N ASN A 432 -15.46 7.73 11.36
CA ASN A 432 -15.98 6.69 10.46
C ASN A 432 -14.92 5.61 10.16
N PHE A 433 -13.87 5.55 10.98
CA PHE A 433 -12.72 4.69 10.86
C PHE A 433 -12.11 4.44 12.25
N THR A 434 -11.48 3.29 12.44
CA THR A 434 -10.81 2.84 13.67
C THR A 434 -9.55 2.06 13.29
N SER A 435 -8.51 2.08 14.14
CA SER A 435 -7.25 1.37 13.87
C SER A 435 -7.49 -0.10 13.55
N GLY A 436 -6.96 -0.56 12.41
CA GLY A 436 -7.04 -1.96 12.01
C GLY A 436 -6.14 -2.91 12.80
N GLY A 437 -6.20 -4.19 12.44
CA GLY A 437 -5.47 -5.26 13.10
C GLY A 437 -4.04 -5.41 12.55
N GLY A 438 -3.04 -4.89 13.25
CA GLY A 438 -1.61 -5.03 12.89
C GLY A 438 -0.98 -6.40 13.20
N PHE A 439 -1.77 -7.47 13.37
CA PHE A 439 -1.26 -8.80 13.71
C PHE A 439 -1.83 -9.86 12.77
N SER A 440 -0.95 -10.61 12.10
CA SER A 440 -1.34 -11.59 11.10
C SER A 440 -2.04 -12.81 11.70
N ASN A 441 -2.98 -13.38 10.94
CA ASN A 441 -3.55 -14.71 11.22
C ASN A 441 -2.80 -15.84 10.47
N ILE A 442 -1.84 -15.50 9.62
CA ILE A 442 -1.19 -16.42 8.66
C ILE A 442 0.24 -16.77 9.08
N PHE A 443 0.96 -15.79 9.62
CA PHE A 443 2.35 -15.88 10.05
C PHE A 443 2.53 -15.26 11.45
N PRO A 444 3.51 -15.73 12.23
CA PRO A 444 3.75 -15.25 13.58
C PRO A 444 4.31 -13.82 13.64
#